data_AF-A0A3N4KV72-F1
#
_entry.id   AF-A0A3N4KV72-F1
#
_cell.length_a   1.000
_cell.length_b   1.000
_cell.length_c   1.000
_cell.angle_alpha   90.00
_cell.angle_beta   90.00
_cell.angle_gamma   90.00
#
_symmetry.space_group_name_H-M   'P 1'
#
loop_
_entity.id
_entity.type
_entity.pdbx_description
1 polymer ?
#
loop_
_entity_poly.entity_id
_entity_poly.type
_entity_poly.pdbx_seq_one_letter_code
_entity_poly.pdbx_strand_id
1 'polypeptide(L)'
;LNVEVEDHPPYSPDLNAIEHVWIAFKKKLHQQYPKIVDTQGGAHAINLRKEFARVLPLVWETILPGFFERLGESITDSIAAIIAANGFYIKY
;
A
#
# COMPACT_ATOMS: atom_id res chain seq x y z
N LEU A 1 -13.98 22.60 -3.31
CA LEU A 1 -13.22 21.90 -2.25
C LEU A 1 -12.00 22.75 -1.95
N ASN A 2 -11.86 23.26 -0.73
CA ASN A 2 -10.65 23.95 -0.28
C ASN A 2 -9.87 22.93 0.55
N VAL A 3 -8.82 22.35 -0.04
CA VAL A 3 -8.03 21.26 0.56
C VAL A 3 -6.58 21.73 0.57
N GLU A 4 -5.95 21.67 1.74
CA GLU A 4 -4.52 21.95 1.87
C GLU A 4 -3.73 20.76 1.33
N VAL A 5 -2.65 21.07 0.61
CA VAL A 5 -1.74 20.08 0.03
C VAL A 5 -0.49 20.03 0.88
N GLU A 6 -0.14 18.85 1.36
CA GLU A 6 1.09 18.60 2.11
C GLU A 6 2.31 18.72 1.19
N ASP A 7 3.40 19.29 1.70
CA ASP A 7 4.67 19.34 1.00
C ASP A 7 5.37 17.98 1.11
N HIS A 8 5.41 17.22 0.02
CA HIS A 8 5.96 15.87 -0.02
C HIS A 8 7.30 15.85 -0.78
N PRO A 9 8.41 15.42 -0.16
CA PRO A 9 9.71 15.42 -0.82
C PRO A 9 9.77 14.42 -1.99
N PRO A 10 10.47 14.76 -3.08
CA PRO A 10 10.61 13.86 -4.22
C PRO A 10 11.30 12.56 -3.83
N TYR A 11 10.97 11.46 -4.52
CA TYR A 11 11.56 10.14 -4.33
C TYR A 11 11.47 9.58 -2.89
N SER A 12 10.49 10.01 -2.10
CA SER A 12 10.30 9.59 -0.71
C SER A 12 9.04 8.72 -0.52
N PRO A 13 9.00 7.48 -1.07
CA PRO A 13 7.86 6.57 -0.88
C PRO A 13 7.75 6.07 0.56
N ASP A 14 8.86 6.08 1.31
CA ASP A 14 8.97 5.78 2.73
C ASP A 14 8.22 6.78 3.63
N LEU A 15 7.94 7.98 3.12
CA LEU A 15 7.07 8.97 3.76
C LEU A 15 5.61 8.88 3.31
N ASN A 16 5.28 8.03 2.33
CA ASN A 16 3.93 7.89 1.83
C ASN A 16 3.25 6.65 2.43
N ALA A 17 2.33 6.88 3.38
CA ALA A 17 1.62 5.81 4.07
C ALA A 17 0.94 4.81 3.12
N ILE A 18 0.45 5.24 1.95
CA ILE A 18 -0.24 4.33 1.03
C ILE A 18 0.66 3.20 0.52
N GLU A 19 1.99 3.39 0.48
CA GLU A 19 2.92 2.34 0.06
C GLU A 19 2.90 1.15 1.02
N HIS A 20 2.81 1.40 2.33
CA HIS A 20 2.63 0.36 3.33
C HIS A 20 1.28 -0.35 3.20
N VAL A 21 0.23 0.42 2.88
CA VAL A 21 -1.10 -0.14 2.60
C VAL A 21 -1.02 -1.09 1.40
N TRP A 22 -0.34 -0.70 0.31
CA TRP A 22 -0.17 -1.56 -0.87
C TRP A 22 0.58 -2.85 -0.55
N ILE A 23 1.62 -2.80 0.28
CA ILE A 23 2.35 -3.99 0.72
C ILE A 23 1.42 -4.93 1.48
N ALA A 24 0.68 -4.42 2.48
CA ALA A 24 -0.25 -5.20 3.28
C ALA A 24 -1.40 -5.78 2.45
N PHE A 25 -1.94 -4.98 1.53
CA PHE A 25 -3.04 -5.35 0.65
C PHE A 25 -2.63 -6.46 -0.32
N LYS A 26 -1.47 -6.32 -1.00
CA LYS A 26 -0.92 -7.38 -1.88
C LYS A 26 -0.66 -8.67 -1.11
N LYS A 27 -0.11 -8.57 0.11
CA LYS A 27 0.11 -9.75 0.97
C LYS A 27 -1.20 -10.48 1.27
N LYS A 28 -2.25 -9.76 1.67
CA LYS A 28 -3.57 -10.35 1.94
C LYS A 28 -4.20 -10.93 0.68
N LEU A 29 -4.10 -10.25 -0.45
CA LEU A 29 -4.57 -10.75 -1.74
C LEU A 29 -3.91 -12.08 -2.09
N HIS A 30 -2.58 -12.17 -1.97
CA HIS A 30 -1.83 -13.40 -2.25
C HIS A 30 -2.22 -14.54 -1.29
N GLN A 31 -2.52 -14.22 -0.03
CA GLN A 31 -2.96 -15.22 0.96
C GLN A 31 -4.37 -15.73 0.71
N GLN A 32 -5.31 -14.84 0.36
CA GLN A 32 -6.73 -15.19 0.21
C GLN A 32 -7.07 -15.73 -1.18
N TYR A 33 -6.36 -15.26 -2.21
CA TYR A 33 -6.61 -15.59 -3.62
C TYR A 33 -5.32 -15.99 -4.35
N PRO A 34 -4.57 -17.01 -3.89
CA PRO A 34 -3.25 -17.35 -4.44
C PRO A 34 -3.25 -17.57 -5.96
N LYS A 35 -4.32 -18.19 -6.49
CA LYS A 35 -4.46 -18.48 -7.92
C LYS A 35 -4.56 -17.24 -8.82
N ILE A 36 -4.97 -16.09 -8.28
CA ILE A 36 -5.07 -14.85 -9.05
C ILE A 36 -3.68 -14.28 -9.40
N VAL A 37 -2.69 -14.60 -8.58
CA VAL A 37 -1.30 -14.12 -8.68
C VAL A 37 -0.52 -14.90 -9.71
N ASP A 38 -0.83 -16.20 -9.85
CA ASP A 38 -0.17 -17.12 -10.78
C ASP A 38 -0.69 -17.00 -12.23
N THR A 39 -1.72 -16.20 -12.46
CA THR A 39 -2.32 -16.06 -13.80
C THR A 39 -1.49 -15.12 -14.66
N GLN A 40 -0.72 -15.66 -15.61
CA GLN A 40 0.03 -14.86 -16.59
C GLN A 40 -0.92 -14.08 -17.53
N GLY A 41 -0.55 -12.84 -17.86
CA GLY A 41 -1.28 -11.99 -18.81
C GLY A 41 -1.28 -12.56 -20.24
N GLY A 42 -2.35 -12.30 -21.00
CA GLY A 42 -2.53 -12.79 -22.38
C GLY A 42 -3.99 -12.79 -22.82
N ALA A 43 -4.43 -13.75 -23.63
CA ALA A 43 -5.85 -13.92 -24.02
C ALA A 43 -6.82 -14.05 -22.81
N HIS A 44 -6.30 -14.37 -21.62
CA HIS A 44 -7.02 -14.47 -20.36
C HIS A 44 -7.09 -13.14 -19.58
N ALA A 45 -6.49 -12.05 -20.09
CA ALA A 45 -6.39 -10.77 -19.38
C ALA A 45 -7.74 -10.13 -19.05
N ILE A 46 -8.77 -10.33 -19.91
CA ILE A 46 -10.13 -9.83 -19.63
C ILE A 46 -10.74 -10.55 -18.43
N ASN A 47 -10.57 -11.87 -18.33
CA ASN A 47 -11.05 -12.66 -17.21
C ASN A 47 -10.29 -12.33 -15.93
N LEU A 48 -8.98 -12.10 -16.04
CA LEU A 48 -8.15 -11.68 -14.91
C LEU A 48 -8.57 -10.30 -14.37
N ARG A 49 -8.85 -9.32 -15.25
CA ARG A 49 -9.37 -8.00 -14.83
C ARG A 49 -10.71 -8.10 -14.10
N LYS A 50 -11.64 -8.92 -14.60
CA LYS A 50 -12.95 -9.17 -13.95
C LYS A 50 -12.76 -9.79 -12.57
N GLU A 51 -11.84 -10.72 -12.45
CA GLU A 51 -11.54 -11.37 -11.18
C GLU A 51 -10.91 -10.38 -10.19
N PHE A 52 -9.95 -9.56 -10.62
CA PHE A 52 -9.41 -8.48 -9.79
C PHE A 52 -10.50 -7.51 -9.32
N ALA A 53 -11.37 -7.05 -10.24
CA ALA A 53 -12.47 -6.16 -9.88
C ALA A 53 -13.41 -6.76 -8.83
N ARG A 54 -13.57 -8.09 -8.82
CA ARG A 54 -14.38 -8.82 -7.85
C ARG A 54 -13.68 -8.98 -6.50
N VAL A 55 -12.39 -9.31 -6.48
CA VAL A 55 -11.70 -9.68 -5.23
C VAL A 55 -11.03 -8.52 -4.51
N LEU A 56 -10.55 -7.49 -5.23
CA LEU A 56 -9.82 -6.38 -4.62
C LEU A 56 -10.65 -5.65 -3.54
N PRO A 57 -11.95 -5.33 -3.76
CA PRO A 57 -12.78 -4.75 -2.69
C PRO A 57 -12.92 -5.68 -1.49
N LEU A 58 -13.12 -6.99 -1.72
CA LEU A 58 -13.27 -7.96 -0.64
C LEU A 58 -12.01 -8.04 0.23
N VAL A 59 -10.83 -8.07 -0.39
CA VAL A 59 -9.55 -8.07 0.33
C VAL A 59 -9.37 -6.76 1.09
N TRP A 60 -9.79 -5.63 0.52
CA TRP A 60 -9.65 -4.31 1.12
C TRP A 60 -10.42 -4.22 2.44
N GLU A 61 -11.66 -4.71 2.45
CA GLU A 61 -12.51 -4.79 3.64
C GLU A 61 -11.92 -5.69 4.75
N THR A 62 -10.93 -6.54 4.46
CA THR A 62 -10.24 -7.35 5.47
C THR A 62 -9.09 -6.62 6.16
N ILE A 63 -8.76 -5.40 5.75
CA ILE A 63 -7.78 -4.55 6.42
C ILE A 63 -8.51 -3.79 7.53
N LEU A 64 -8.22 -4.17 8.78
CA LEU A 64 -8.90 -3.60 9.95
C LEU A 64 -8.58 -2.10 10.12
N PRO A 65 -9.52 -1.26 10.60
CA PRO A 65 -9.29 0.16 10.86
C PRO A 65 -8.02 0.44 11.68
N GLY A 66 -7.76 -0.36 12.72
CA GLY A 66 -6.57 -0.20 13.56
C GLY A 66 -5.24 -0.40 12.83
N PHE A 67 -5.21 -1.00 11.64
CA PHE A 67 -4.02 -0.99 10.79
C PHE A 67 -3.70 0.43 10.29
N PHE A 68 -4.71 1.17 9.84
CA PHE A 68 -4.55 2.53 9.33
C PHE A 68 -4.21 3.52 10.44
N GLU A 69 -4.79 3.35 11.63
CA GLU A 69 -4.47 4.16 12.81
C GLU A 69 -2.99 4.06 13.18
N ARG A 70 -2.49 2.83 13.35
CA ARG A 70 -1.06 2.58 13.63
C ARG A 70 -0.14 3.06 12.52
N LEU A 71 -0.59 2.98 11.27
CA LEU A 71 0.17 3.46 10.12
C LEU A 71 0.33 4.98 10.17
N GLY A 72 -0.74 5.71 10.51
CA GLY A 72 -0.67 7.16 10.72
C GLY A 72 0.32 7.55 11.82
N GLU A 73 0.34 6.80 12.92
CA GLU A 73 1.32 7.00 14.00
C GLU A 73 2.76 6.76 13.50
N SER A 74 2.99 5.69 12.74
CA SER A 74 4.32 5.29 12.27
C SER A 74 4.99 6.27 11.30
N ILE A 75 4.23 7.13 10.61
CA ILE A 75 4.82 8.16 9.72
C ILE A 75 5.67 9.14 10.51
N THR A 76 5.28 9.47 11.74
CA THR A 76 6.07 10.36 12.60
C THR A 76 7.41 9.72 12.96
N ASP A 77 7.42 8.40 13.23
CA ASP A 77 8.63 7.63 13.46
C ASP A 77 9.52 7.55 12.21
N SER A 78 8.92 7.39 11.02
CA SER A 78 9.64 7.42 9.74
C SER A 78 10.32 8.76 9.49
N ILE A 79 9.64 9.87 9.74
CA ILE A 79 10.23 11.22 9.64
C ILE A 79 11.42 11.35 10.59
N ALA A 80 11.26 10.94 11.85
CA ALA A 80 12.35 10.99 12.83
C ALA A 80 13.55 10.14 12.40
N ALA A 81 13.30 8.96 11.82
CA ALA A 81 14.34 8.07 11.32
C ALA A 81 15.09 8.66 10.11
N ILE A 82 14.38 9.32 9.18
CA ILE A 82 15.00 10.01 8.04
C ILE A 82 15.85 11.19 8.50
N ILE A 83 15.36 11.97 9.47
CA ILE A 83 16.14 13.06 10.08
C ILE A 83 17.41 12.51 10.72
N ALA A 84 17.30 11.43 11.49
CA ALA A 84 18.46 10.77 12.11
C ALA A 84 19.43 10.19 11.06
N ALA A 85 18.90 9.77 9.91
CA ALA A 85 19.67 9.33 8.76
C ALA A 85 20.19 10.48 7.89
N ASN A 86 20.08 11.75 8.30
CA ASN A 86 20.48 12.92 7.51
C ASN A 86 19.86 12.97 6.10
N GLY A 87 18.60 12.54 5.98
CA GLY A 87 17.88 12.50 4.70
C GLY A 87 18.16 11.28 3.82
N PHE A 88 18.96 10.32 4.29
CA PHE A 88 19.14 9.04 3.58
C PHE A 88 17.94 8.10 3.80
N TYR A 89 17.75 7.19 2.85
CA TYR A 89 16.67 6.20 2.87
C TYR A 89 16.66 5.36 4.14
N ILE A 90 15.47 5.16 4.70
CA ILE A 90 15.22 4.22 5.78
C ILE A 90 14.60 2.93 5.24
N LYS A 91 14.67 1.87 6.04
CA LYS A 91 13.98 0.62 5.72
C LYS A 91 12.50 0.75 6.08
N TYR A 92 11.63 0.59 5.10
CA TYR A 92 10.17 0.56 5.25
C TYR A 92 9.59 -0.83 4.95
#